data_AF-N9VX45-F1
#
_entry.id   AF-N9VX45-F1
#
_cell.length_a   1.000
_cell.length_b   1.000
_cell.length_c   1.000
_cell.angle_alpha   90.00
_cell.angle_beta   90.00
_cell.angle_gamma   90.00
#
_symmetry.space_group_name_H-M   'P 1'
#
loop_
_entity.id
_entity.type
_entity.pdbx_description
1 polymer ?
#
loop_
_entity_poly.entity_id
_entity_poly.type
_entity_poly.pdbx_seq_one_letter_code
_entity_poly.pdbx_strand_id
1 'polypeptide(L)'
;MEAGTAPAWAEIHPQNYFGPGGAPHRWLTAVAEHMPLSFHSVGLSLGSSGGVDRGELDALAALCARYVPAMVSDHLSWSNGPGDKFPDLLPMPYTSAALVHFAGEVARVQDRLGRTILIENPSRYLAFAASNWCEVDFLHELCRRTGCGLLLDINNILVSAHNLDRDPEAWLDAFDPRLVGEIHVAGHAVKPDGDGGTIAIDDHGSPVGAACWTLLDRFLHRAGPTPVLVEWDSDVPDYAVLHAEAVRADTLIAACSPVTADA
;
A
#
# COMPACT_ATOMS: atom_id res chain seq x y z
N MET A 1 -26.86 10.08 -14.31
CA MET A 1 -25.39 10.07 -14.47
C MET A 1 -24.90 11.28 -13.73
N GLU A 2 -24.38 11.08 -12.51
CA GLU A 2 -23.82 12.18 -11.74
C GLU A 2 -22.56 12.68 -12.45
N ALA A 3 -22.58 13.96 -12.81
CA ALA A 3 -21.56 14.62 -13.61
C ALA A 3 -20.40 15.06 -12.70
N GLY A 4 -19.62 14.10 -12.23
CA GLY A 4 -18.29 14.33 -11.66
C GLY A 4 -17.21 14.05 -12.71
N THR A 5 -16.05 14.71 -12.61
CA THR A 5 -14.85 14.31 -13.38
C THR A 5 -14.45 12.90 -12.94
N ALA A 6 -14.29 11.96 -13.88
CA ALA A 6 -13.85 10.61 -13.54
C ALA A 6 -12.50 10.64 -12.79
N PRO A 7 -12.24 9.68 -11.88
CA PRO A 7 -10.93 9.56 -11.24
C PRO A 7 -9.83 9.36 -12.30
N ALA A 8 -8.62 9.82 -11.98
CA ALA A 8 -7.50 9.78 -12.91
C ALA A 8 -6.99 8.37 -13.19
N TRP A 9 -7.21 7.44 -12.26
CA TRP A 9 -6.80 6.03 -12.31
C TRP A 9 -7.63 5.23 -11.30
N ALA A 10 -7.52 3.90 -11.35
CA ALA A 10 -8.14 3.00 -10.37
C ALA A 10 -7.15 1.93 -9.90
N GLU A 11 -7.29 1.50 -8.66
CA GLU A 11 -6.56 0.36 -8.13
C GLU A 11 -7.45 -0.88 -8.04
N ILE A 12 -6.85 -2.06 -8.16
CA ILE A 12 -7.52 -3.34 -7.94
C ILE A 12 -6.61 -4.32 -7.19
N HIS A 13 -7.23 -5.20 -6.39
CA HIS A 13 -6.61 -6.41 -5.89
C HIS A 13 -6.56 -7.49 -6.98
N PRO A 14 -5.38 -7.87 -7.50
CA PRO A 14 -5.24 -8.76 -8.65
C PRO A 14 -5.75 -10.18 -8.36
N GLN A 15 -5.77 -10.61 -7.09
CA GLN A 15 -6.30 -11.90 -6.65
C GLN A 15 -7.77 -12.10 -7.07
N ASN A 16 -8.56 -11.02 -7.16
CA ASN A 16 -9.95 -11.07 -7.63
C ASN A 16 -10.09 -11.38 -9.14
N TYR A 17 -8.96 -11.38 -9.88
CA TYR A 17 -8.90 -11.50 -11.34
C TYR A 17 -7.94 -12.59 -11.81
N PHE A 18 -7.56 -13.55 -10.95
CA PHE A 18 -6.77 -14.72 -11.36
C PHE A 18 -7.59 -15.77 -12.12
N GLY A 19 -8.93 -15.62 -12.17
CA GLY A 19 -9.79 -16.43 -13.02
C GLY A 19 -9.52 -16.23 -14.51
N PRO A 20 -9.94 -17.15 -15.40
CA PRO A 20 -9.63 -17.06 -16.83
C PRO A 20 -10.46 -15.99 -17.59
N GLY A 21 -11.52 -15.43 -17.00
CA GLY A 21 -12.43 -14.52 -17.69
C GLY A 21 -13.75 -14.26 -16.95
N GLY A 22 -14.80 -13.96 -17.70
CA GLY A 22 -16.15 -13.74 -17.15
C GLY A 22 -16.45 -12.29 -16.80
N ALA A 23 -17.47 -12.09 -15.96
CA ALA A 23 -17.95 -10.76 -15.58
C ALA A 23 -16.87 -9.86 -14.96
N PRO A 24 -16.01 -10.32 -14.04
CA PRO A 24 -14.94 -9.49 -13.46
C PRO A 24 -14.03 -8.92 -14.54
N HIS A 25 -13.52 -9.76 -15.44
CA HIS A 25 -12.64 -9.32 -16.52
C HIS A 25 -13.33 -8.41 -17.53
N ARG A 26 -14.61 -8.63 -17.83
CA ARG A 26 -15.38 -7.74 -18.72
C ARG A 26 -15.46 -6.33 -18.13
N TRP A 27 -15.73 -6.21 -16.83
CA TRP A 27 -15.79 -4.92 -16.16
C TRP A 27 -14.41 -4.27 -16.05
N LEU A 28 -13.38 -5.03 -15.66
CA LEU A 28 -12.02 -4.51 -15.56
C LEU A 28 -11.48 -4.05 -16.92
N THR A 29 -11.80 -4.76 -18.01
CA THR A 29 -11.46 -4.31 -19.36
C THR A 29 -12.15 -2.99 -19.70
N ALA A 30 -13.43 -2.83 -19.37
CA ALA A 30 -14.13 -1.56 -19.58
C ALA A 30 -13.50 -0.41 -18.78
N VAL A 31 -13.03 -0.65 -17.55
CA VAL A 31 -12.31 0.36 -16.75
C VAL A 31 -10.94 0.67 -17.37
N ALA A 32 -10.15 -0.36 -17.71
CA ALA A 32 -8.81 -0.22 -18.29
C ALA A 32 -8.80 0.51 -19.64
N GLU A 33 -9.90 0.45 -20.41
CA GLU A 33 -10.06 1.21 -21.66
C GLU A 33 -10.19 2.72 -21.43
N HIS A 34 -10.54 3.16 -20.22
CA HIS A 34 -10.79 4.58 -19.89
C HIS A 34 -9.75 5.19 -18.96
N MET A 35 -9.08 4.39 -18.12
CA MET A 35 -8.10 4.89 -17.16
C MET A 35 -7.00 3.86 -16.86
N PRO A 36 -5.81 4.31 -16.44
CA PRO A 36 -4.75 3.43 -15.96
C PRO A 36 -5.19 2.63 -14.73
N LEU A 37 -4.59 1.44 -14.58
CA LEU A 37 -4.79 0.58 -13.41
C LEU A 37 -3.52 0.50 -12.57
N SER A 38 -3.64 0.60 -11.25
CA SER A 38 -2.65 0.09 -10.30
C SER A 38 -3.07 -1.30 -9.83
N PHE A 39 -2.11 -2.21 -9.66
CA PHE A 39 -2.35 -3.53 -9.10
C PHE A 39 -1.71 -3.61 -7.72
N HIS A 40 -2.53 -3.64 -6.68
CA HIS A 40 -2.08 -3.78 -5.31
C HIS A 40 -2.37 -5.18 -4.80
N SER A 41 -1.32 -5.98 -4.64
CA SER A 41 -1.43 -7.38 -4.29
C SER A 41 -1.44 -7.59 -2.78
N VAL A 42 -2.35 -8.46 -2.32
CA VAL A 42 -2.49 -8.88 -0.92
C VAL A 42 -2.04 -10.34 -0.69
N GLY A 43 -1.47 -10.99 -1.72
CA GLY A 43 -1.26 -12.44 -1.75
C GLY A 43 0.20 -12.91 -1.89
N LEU A 44 1.15 -12.06 -2.30
CA LEU A 44 2.51 -12.54 -2.56
C LEU A 44 3.23 -12.99 -1.30
N SER A 45 2.88 -12.41 -0.14
CA SER A 45 3.36 -12.85 1.17
C SER A 45 4.89 -12.92 1.24
N LEU A 46 5.55 -11.83 0.83
CA LEU A 46 6.99 -11.77 0.62
C LEU A 46 7.83 -11.97 1.90
N GLY A 47 7.22 -11.80 3.07
CA GLY A 47 7.82 -12.11 4.37
C GLY A 47 7.70 -13.58 4.79
N SER A 48 6.99 -14.42 4.03
CA SER A 48 6.81 -15.83 4.38
C SER A 48 8.11 -16.60 4.25
N SER A 49 8.45 -17.38 5.29
CA SER A 49 9.65 -18.24 5.27
C SER A 49 9.70 -19.24 4.11
N GLY A 50 8.56 -19.56 3.49
CA GLY A 50 8.46 -20.40 2.29
C GLY A 50 8.81 -19.68 0.98
N GLY A 51 8.93 -18.35 1.02
CA GLY A 51 9.05 -17.48 -0.15
C GLY A 51 7.72 -17.29 -0.88
N VAL A 52 7.76 -16.49 -1.94
CA VAL A 52 6.58 -16.18 -2.77
C VAL A 52 5.97 -17.44 -3.40
N ASP A 53 4.63 -17.55 -3.37
CA ASP A 53 3.91 -18.60 -4.08
C ASP A 53 4.09 -18.43 -5.60
N ARG A 54 4.71 -19.42 -6.24
CA ARG A 54 5.02 -19.36 -7.68
C ARG A 54 3.77 -19.36 -8.55
N GLY A 55 2.71 -20.04 -8.13
CA GLY A 55 1.45 -20.08 -8.85
C GLY A 55 0.74 -18.73 -8.80
N GLU A 56 0.70 -18.08 -7.63
CA GLU A 56 0.18 -16.71 -7.51
C GLU A 56 1.01 -15.72 -8.31
N LEU A 57 2.34 -15.81 -8.24
CA LEU A 57 3.22 -14.94 -9.02
C LEU A 57 3.05 -15.13 -10.53
N ASP A 58 2.85 -16.36 -11.00
CA ASP A 58 2.56 -16.64 -12.40
C ASP A 58 1.20 -16.09 -12.84
N ALA A 59 0.18 -16.17 -11.98
CA ALA A 59 -1.14 -15.60 -12.21
C ALA A 59 -1.08 -14.06 -12.26
N LEU A 60 -0.36 -13.43 -11.33
CA LEU A 60 -0.12 -11.99 -11.32
C LEU A 60 0.61 -11.55 -12.59
N ALA A 61 1.63 -12.28 -13.02
CA ALA A 61 2.36 -11.96 -14.24
C ALA A 61 1.49 -12.08 -15.50
N ALA A 62 0.62 -13.09 -15.58
CA ALA A 62 -0.34 -13.23 -16.66
C ALA A 62 -1.34 -12.06 -16.68
N LEU A 63 -1.80 -11.62 -15.50
CA LEU A 63 -2.69 -10.47 -15.38
C LEU A 63 -1.98 -9.16 -15.77
N CYS A 64 -0.72 -8.98 -15.36
CA CYS A 64 0.11 -7.84 -15.76
C CYS A 64 0.30 -7.80 -17.28
N ALA A 65 0.53 -8.94 -17.93
CA ALA A 65 0.64 -9.01 -19.39
C ALA A 65 -0.68 -8.67 -20.09
N ARG A 66 -1.82 -8.94 -19.46
CA ARG A 66 -3.15 -8.67 -20.02
C ARG A 66 -3.56 -7.20 -19.94
N TYR A 67 -3.31 -6.55 -18.81
CA TYR A 67 -3.83 -5.22 -18.51
C TYR A 67 -2.76 -4.12 -18.47
N VAL A 68 -1.47 -4.50 -18.44
CA VAL A 68 -0.32 -3.59 -18.44
C VAL A 68 -0.49 -2.46 -17.40
N PRO A 69 -0.63 -2.80 -16.10
CA PRO A 69 -0.93 -1.81 -15.08
C PRO A 69 0.19 -0.77 -14.97
N ALA A 70 -0.14 0.46 -14.58
CA ALA A 70 0.83 1.52 -14.35
C ALA A 70 1.79 1.15 -13.21
N MET A 71 1.26 0.59 -12.12
CA MET A 71 2.02 0.20 -10.93
C MET A 71 1.66 -1.20 -10.48
N VAL A 72 2.58 -1.84 -9.76
CA VAL A 72 2.35 -3.11 -9.05
C VAL A 72 2.96 -2.96 -7.66
N SER A 73 2.18 -3.24 -6.63
CA SER A 73 2.58 -3.14 -5.24
C SER A 73 2.20 -4.39 -4.44
N ASP A 74 2.86 -4.62 -3.31
CA ASP A 74 2.50 -5.59 -2.28
C ASP A 74 3.08 -5.11 -0.94
N HIS A 75 2.92 -5.87 0.14
CA HIS A 75 3.14 -5.41 1.50
C HIS A 75 4.44 -5.94 2.11
N LEU A 76 5.03 -5.20 3.05
CA LEU A 76 6.05 -5.70 3.97
C LEU A 76 5.43 -6.63 5.03
N SER A 77 4.84 -7.75 4.59
CA SER A 77 4.09 -8.67 5.46
C SER A 77 4.21 -10.11 4.97
N TRP A 78 3.54 -11.01 5.71
CA TRP A 78 3.28 -12.37 5.26
C TRP A 78 1.83 -12.74 5.56
N SER A 79 1.20 -13.52 4.69
CA SER A 79 -0.19 -13.96 4.80
C SER A 79 -0.36 -15.44 4.46
N ASN A 80 0.74 -16.18 4.28
CA ASN A 80 0.72 -17.61 3.99
C ASN A 80 1.86 -18.40 4.66
N GLY A 81 1.64 -19.69 4.83
CA GLY A 81 2.62 -20.67 5.27
C GLY A 81 2.45 -22.00 4.52
N PRO A 82 3.24 -23.04 4.85
CA PRO A 82 3.11 -24.36 4.20
C PRO A 82 1.72 -25.00 4.45
N GLY A 83 0.77 -24.73 3.56
CA GLY A 83 -0.59 -25.28 3.59
C GLY A 83 -1.69 -24.32 4.11
N ASP A 84 -1.31 -23.14 4.60
CA ASP A 84 -2.25 -22.18 5.22
C ASP A 84 -2.22 -20.83 4.51
N LYS A 85 -3.39 -20.20 4.40
CA LYS A 85 -3.56 -18.80 4.00
C LYS A 85 -4.34 -18.07 5.08
N PHE A 86 -3.85 -16.91 5.46
CA PHE A 86 -4.46 -16.02 6.42
C PHE A 86 -5.13 -14.86 5.68
N PRO A 87 -6.31 -14.40 6.15
CA PRO A 87 -6.95 -13.22 5.58
C PRO A 87 -6.19 -11.93 5.93
N ASP A 88 -5.35 -11.97 6.96
CA ASP A 88 -4.62 -10.81 7.47
C ASP A 88 -3.18 -10.78 6.99
N LEU A 89 -2.65 -9.56 6.88
CA LEU A 89 -1.24 -9.27 6.61
C LEU A 89 -0.48 -9.27 7.93
N LEU A 90 0.24 -10.36 8.19
CA LEU A 90 0.89 -10.59 9.47
C LEU A 90 2.24 -9.87 9.55
N PRO A 91 2.59 -9.34 10.74
CA PRO A 91 3.81 -8.58 10.92
C PRO A 91 5.04 -9.49 10.88
N MET A 92 6.17 -8.93 10.45
CA MET A 92 7.47 -9.60 10.43
C MET A 92 8.50 -8.90 11.31
N PRO A 93 9.49 -9.62 11.87
CA PRO A 93 10.57 -9.00 12.62
C PRO A 93 11.56 -8.28 11.69
N TYR A 94 11.87 -7.02 11.98
CA TYR A 94 12.79 -6.20 11.19
C TYR A 94 14.23 -6.52 11.58
N THR A 95 14.70 -7.69 11.13
CA THR A 95 16.07 -8.17 11.33
C THR A 95 16.87 -8.13 10.03
N SER A 96 18.20 -8.05 10.12
CA SER A 96 19.08 -8.18 8.95
C SER A 96 18.84 -9.49 8.16
N ALA A 97 18.46 -10.58 8.82
CA ALA A 97 18.13 -11.85 8.16
C ALA A 97 16.81 -11.74 7.38
N ALA A 98 15.78 -11.16 8.00
CA ALA A 98 14.50 -10.89 7.34
C ALA A 98 14.66 -9.96 6.13
N LEU A 99 15.50 -8.93 6.26
CA LEU A 99 15.84 -8.02 5.16
C LEU A 99 16.48 -8.73 3.97
N VAL A 100 17.45 -9.63 4.23
CA VAL A 100 18.09 -10.42 3.16
C VAL A 100 17.08 -11.32 2.47
N HIS A 101 16.21 -11.98 3.24
CA HIS A 101 15.16 -12.83 2.70
C HIS A 101 14.17 -12.02 1.84
N PHE A 102 13.57 -10.97 2.40
CA PHE A 102 12.57 -10.14 1.75
C PHE A 102 13.13 -9.49 0.47
N ALA A 103 14.37 -8.99 0.50
CA ALA A 103 15.05 -8.48 -0.69
C ALA A 103 15.21 -9.54 -1.79
N GLY A 104 15.44 -10.79 -1.41
CA GLY A 104 15.48 -11.93 -2.33
C GLY A 104 14.12 -12.24 -2.96
N GLU A 105 13.02 -12.14 -2.20
CA GLU A 105 11.66 -12.33 -2.73
C GLU A 105 11.26 -11.17 -3.66
N VAL A 106 11.53 -9.92 -3.28
CA VAL A 106 11.31 -8.74 -4.13
C VAL A 106 12.05 -8.90 -5.46
N ALA A 107 13.33 -9.29 -5.44
CA ALA A 107 14.09 -9.52 -6.66
C ALA A 107 13.44 -10.57 -7.56
N ARG A 108 12.97 -11.70 -7.01
CA ARG A 108 12.29 -12.76 -7.78
C ARG A 108 11.00 -12.26 -8.42
N VAL A 109 10.22 -11.48 -7.69
CA VAL A 109 8.98 -10.89 -8.21
C VAL A 109 9.29 -9.93 -9.35
N GLN A 110 10.22 -9.00 -9.15
CA GLN A 110 10.61 -8.04 -10.19
C GLN A 110 11.17 -8.74 -11.43
N ASP A 111 12.01 -9.78 -11.26
CA ASP A 111 12.54 -10.60 -12.36
C ASP A 111 11.41 -11.28 -13.15
N ARG A 112 10.39 -11.80 -12.44
CA ARG A 112 9.28 -12.53 -13.06
C ARG A 112 8.27 -11.60 -13.74
N LEU A 113 8.04 -10.42 -13.18
CA LEU A 113 7.14 -9.40 -13.73
C LEU A 113 7.83 -8.51 -14.78
N GLY A 114 9.16 -8.48 -14.80
CA GLY A 114 9.96 -7.64 -15.70
C GLY A 114 9.83 -6.14 -15.40
N ARG A 115 9.56 -5.77 -14.14
CA ARG A 115 9.33 -4.39 -13.73
C ARG A 115 9.61 -4.16 -12.25
N THR A 116 9.85 -2.89 -11.91
CA THR A 116 9.91 -2.43 -10.52
C THR A 116 8.54 -2.52 -9.86
N ILE A 117 8.52 -3.01 -8.62
CA ILE A 117 7.32 -3.02 -7.77
C ILE A 117 7.47 -1.98 -6.65
N LEU A 118 6.35 -1.64 -6.02
CA LEU A 118 6.32 -0.86 -4.78
C LEU A 118 6.09 -1.80 -3.58
N ILE A 119 6.71 -1.48 -2.45
CA ILE A 119 6.47 -2.19 -1.18
C ILE A 119 5.83 -1.25 -0.19
N GLU A 120 4.72 -1.68 0.39
CA GLU A 120 3.96 -0.91 1.35
C GLU A 120 4.39 -1.13 2.80
N ASN A 121 4.36 -0.04 3.60
CA ASN A 121 4.41 -0.12 5.06
C ASN A 121 3.07 -0.61 5.66
N PRO A 122 3.03 -1.79 6.32
CA PRO A 122 1.78 -2.30 6.87
C PRO A 122 1.39 -1.59 8.16
N SER A 123 0.11 -1.65 8.52
CA SER A 123 -0.36 -1.40 9.88
C SER A 123 0.27 -2.36 10.90
N ARG A 124 0.63 -1.84 12.08
CA ARG A 124 1.32 -2.62 13.13
C ARG A 124 0.53 -2.66 14.43
N TYR A 125 0.24 -3.89 14.85
CA TYR A 125 -0.42 -4.21 16.13
C TYR A 125 0.55 -4.66 17.22
N LEU A 126 1.78 -5.03 16.84
CA LEU A 126 2.83 -5.43 17.77
C LEU A 126 4.21 -5.05 17.23
N ALA A 127 5.19 -5.00 18.13
CA ALA A 127 6.59 -4.84 17.80
C ALA A 127 7.39 -6.06 18.29
N PHE A 128 8.22 -6.63 17.43
CA PHE A 128 9.09 -7.74 17.79
C PHE A 128 10.31 -7.24 18.56
N ALA A 129 10.57 -7.82 19.74
CA ALA A 129 11.78 -7.53 20.52
C ALA A 129 13.08 -7.90 19.78
N ALA A 130 13.00 -8.80 18.79
CA ALA A 130 14.13 -9.21 17.97
C ALA A 130 14.48 -8.19 16.86
N SER A 131 13.62 -7.20 16.59
CA SER A 131 13.88 -6.19 15.55
C SER A 131 15.10 -5.34 15.91
N ASN A 132 16.03 -5.20 14.98
CA ASN A 132 17.23 -4.37 15.12
C ASN A 132 17.32 -3.26 14.07
N TRP A 133 16.30 -3.14 13.21
CA TRP A 133 16.05 -2.01 12.34
C TRP A 133 14.78 -1.28 12.81
N CYS A 134 14.75 0.04 12.66
CA CYS A 134 13.46 0.73 12.59
C CYS A 134 12.83 0.43 11.21
N GLU A 135 11.51 0.58 11.10
CA GLU A 135 10.79 0.25 9.87
C GLU A 135 11.28 1.02 8.66
N VAL A 136 11.45 2.34 8.82
CA VAL A 136 11.85 3.23 7.73
C VAL A 136 13.25 2.89 7.24
N ASP A 137 14.20 2.64 8.15
CA ASP A 137 15.55 2.19 7.77
C ASP A 137 15.53 0.83 7.07
N PHE A 138 14.64 -0.09 7.50
CA PHE A 138 14.47 -1.38 6.85
C PHE A 138 13.96 -1.22 5.41
N LEU A 139 12.92 -0.41 5.20
CA LEU A 139 12.32 -0.13 3.90
C LEU A 139 13.30 0.62 2.97
N HIS A 140 14.01 1.63 3.48
CA HIS A 140 15.03 2.35 2.72
C HIS A 140 16.17 1.43 2.28
N GLU A 141 16.66 0.58 3.17
CA GLU A 141 17.71 -0.38 2.84
C GLU A 141 17.20 -1.46 1.87
N LEU A 142 15.93 -1.85 1.96
CA LEU A 142 15.28 -2.74 1.00
C LEU A 142 15.28 -2.09 -0.40
N CYS A 143 14.76 -0.87 -0.54
CA CYS A 143 14.79 -0.10 -1.80
C CYS A 143 16.21 0.01 -2.36
N ARG A 144 17.20 0.30 -1.52
CA ARG A 144 18.61 0.41 -1.93
C ARG A 144 19.16 -0.90 -2.50
N ARG A 145 18.72 -2.06 -1.99
CA ARG A 145 19.19 -3.38 -2.42
C ARG A 145 18.50 -3.90 -3.68
N THR A 146 17.22 -3.60 -3.84
CA THR A 146 16.37 -4.24 -4.86
C THR A 146 15.98 -3.30 -5.98
N GLY A 147 16.10 -1.98 -5.77
CA GLY A 147 15.56 -0.97 -6.66
C GLY A 147 14.03 -0.85 -6.64
N CYS A 148 13.33 -1.52 -5.70
CA CYS A 148 11.90 -1.32 -5.53
C CYS A 148 11.61 0.10 -5.02
N GLY A 149 10.41 0.60 -5.32
CA GLY A 149 9.88 1.81 -4.68
C GLY A 149 9.07 1.48 -3.44
N LEU A 150 8.46 2.51 -2.86
CA LEU A 150 7.54 2.41 -1.75
C LEU A 150 6.14 2.83 -2.18
N LEU A 151 5.15 2.11 -1.66
CA LEU A 151 3.79 2.59 -1.52
C LEU A 151 3.69 3.07 -0.07
N LEU A 152 3.38 4.34 0.14
CA LEU A 152 3.30 4.92 1.47
C LEU A 152 1.85 4.99 1.92
N ASP A 153 1.45 4.10 2.82
CA ASP A 153 0.15 4.24 3.47
C ASP A 153 0.29 5.10 4.73
N ILE A 154 -0.32 6.28 4.69
CA ILE A 154 -0.35 7.25 5.78
C ILE A 154 -1.33 6.83 6.89
N ASN A 155 -2.42 6.15 6.54
CA ASN A 155 -3.32 5.55 7.52
C ASN A 155 -2.57 4.48 8.34
N ASN A 156 -1.78 3.65 7.69
CA ASN A 156 -0.94 2.64 8.36
C ASN A 156 0.08 3.26 9.34
N ILE A 157 0.61 4.45 9.05
CA ILE A 157 1.43 5.20 10.01
C ILE A 157 0.60 5.62 11.23
N LEU A 158 -0.61 6.14 11.03
CA LEU A 158 -1.49 6.58 12.12
C LEU A 158 -1.90 5.41 13.02
N VAL A 159 -2.33 4.29 12.44
CA VAL A 159 -2.69 3.07 13.16
C VAL A 159 -1.49 2.56 13.97
N SER A 160 -0.33 2.44 13.32
CA SER A 160 0.89 1.96 13.96
C SER A 160 1.38 2.89 15.07
N ALA A 161 1.30 4.21 14.87
CA ALA A 161 1.70 5.20 15.84
C ALA A 161 0.81 5.16 17.10
N HIS A 162 -0.51 5.03 16.91
CA HIS A 162 -1.46 4.85 18.01
C HIS A 162 -1.17 3.56 18.79
N ASN A 163 -0.99 2.44 18.10
CA ASN A 163 -0.83 1.13 18.73
C ASN A 163 0.53 0.95 19.43
N LEU A 164 1.58 1.64 18.96
CA LEU A 164 2.94 1.48 19.47
C LEU A 164 3.44 2.67 20.29
N ASP A 165 2.55 3.62 20.61
CA ASP A 165 2.83 4.85 21.35
C ASP A 165 4.01 5.64 20.73
N ARG A 166 3.87 5.97 19.44
CA ARG A 166 4.87 6.70 18.64
C ARG A 166 4.28 7.99 18.08
N ASP A 167 5.17 8.90 17.70
CA ASP A 167 4.82 10.13 17.01
C ASP A 167 4.64 9.87 15.50
N PRO A 168 3.43 10.01 14.93
CA PRO A 168 3.19 9.77 13.52
C PRO A 168 3.84 10.83 12.61
N GLU A 169 4.03 12.08 13.07
CA GLU A 169 4.70 13.11 12.28
C GLU A 169 6.17 12.78 12.12
N ALA A 170 6.84 12.41 13.22
CA ALA A 170 8.24 12.01 13.19
C ALA A 170 8.46 10.74 12.35
N TRP A 171 7.50 9.79 12.40
CA TRP A 171 7.56 8.56 11.60
C TRP A 171 7.40 8.85 10.11
N LEU A 172 6.40 9.65 9.72
CA LEU A 172 6.20 10.10 8.35
C LEU A 172 7.41 10.87 7.84
N ASP A 173 7.96 11.76 8.68
CA ASP A 173 9.07 12.62 8.29
C ASP A 173 10.36 11.85 8.02
N ALA A 174 10.49 10.64 8.55
CA ALA A 174 11.65 9.80 8.33
C ALA A 174 11.67 9.19 6.90
N PHE A 175 10.52 9.06 6.23
CA PHE A 175 10.47 8.53 4.87
C PHE A 175 11.13 9.50 3.87
N ASP A 176 11.96 8.95 2.97
CA ASP A 176 12.52 9.67 1.83
C ASP A 176 11.46 9.80 0.72
N PRO A 177 10.98 11.01 0.40
CA PRO A 177 9.94 11.18 -0.60
C PRO A 177 10.31 10.67 -1.99
N ARG A 178 11.61 10.58 -2.31
CA ARG A 178 12.10 10.13 -3.62
C ARG A 178 11.90 8.64 -3.85
N LEU A 179 11.66 7.87 -2.79
CA LEU A 179 11.41 6.42 -2.86
C LEU A 179 9.92 6.10 -3.03
N VAL A 180 9.03 7.06 -2.75
CA VAL A 180 7.58 6.85 -2.75
C VAL A 180 7.01 7.07 -4.15
N GLY A 181 6.44 6.01 -4.74
CA GLY A 181 5.79 6.05 -6.05
C GLY A 181 4.28 6.28 -5.98
N GLU A 182 3.67 5.91 -4.86
CA GLU A 182 2.23 5.92 -4.63
C GLU A 182 1.95 6.14 -3.14
N ILE A 183 0.85 6.81 -2.81
CA ILE A 183 0.42 7.07 -1.43
C ILE A 183 -1.00 6.57 -1.24
N HIS A 184 -1.26 5.87 -0.15
CA HIS A 184 -2.61 5.52 0.27
C HIS A 184 -3.05 6.38 1.45
N VAL A 185 -4.35 6.72 1.45
CA VAL A 185 -5.04 7.32 2.58
C VAL A 185 -6.37 6.62 2.79
N ALA A 186 -6.68 6.34 4.05
CA ALA A 186 -7.92 5.69 4.45
C ALA A 186 -8.40 6.21 5.81
N GLY A 187 -9.58 5.78 6.22
CA GLY A 187 -10.04 5.82 7.61
C GLY A 187 -9.76 4.51 8.35
N HIS A 188 -9.86 4.53 9.67
CA HIS A 188 -9.67 3.34 10.52
C HIS A 188 -10.60 3.39 11.73
N ALA A 189 -10.84 2.25 12.37
CA ALA A 189 -11.59 2.18 13.61
C ALA A 189 -10.69 2.24 14.85
N VAL A 190 -11.21 2.78 15.95
CA VAL A 190 -10.59 2.66 17.27
C VAL A 190 -11.52 1.85 18.17
N LYS A 191 -11.01 0.77 18.75
CA LYS A 191 -11.79 -0.18 19.56
C LYS A 191 -11.16 -0.34 20.94
N PRO A 192 -11.92 -0.72 21.99
CA PRO A 192 -11.34 -1.12 23.26
C PRO A 192 -10.41 -2.32 23.10
N ASP A 193 -9.25 -2.31 23.76
CA ASP A 193 -8.26 -3.40 23.67
C ASP A 193 -8.54 -4.58 24.62
N GLY A 194 -9.48 -4.42 25.56
CA GLY A 194 -9.81 -5.41 26.58
C GLY A 194 -9.03 -5.25 27.90
N ASP A 195 -7.99 -4.41 27.92
CA ASP A 195 -7.12 -4.14 29.07
C ASP A 195 -7.28 -2.70 29.61
N GLY A 196 -8.35 -2.01 29.18
CA GLY A 196 -8.70 -0.66 29.62
C GLY A 196 -8.11 0.46 28.76
N GLY A 197 -7.45 0.11 27.66
CA GLY A 197 -6.97 1.03 26.63
C GLY A 197 -7.78 0.92 25.34
N THR A 198 -7.15 1.33 24.25
CA THR A 198 -7.74 1.32 22.90
C THR A 198 -6.72 0.89 21.87
N ILE A 199 -7.18 0.14 20.87
CA ILE A 199 -6.42 -0.31 19.71
C ILE A 199 -7.02 0.30 18.45
N ALA A 200 -6.18 0.87 17.60
CA ALA A 200 -6.56 1.27 16.25
C ALA A 200 -6.53 0.03 15.35
N ILE A 201 -7.59 -0.17 14.58
CA ILE A 201 -7.80 -1.28 13.65
C ILE A 201 -7.89 -0.73 12.24
N ASP A 202 -7.01 -1.24 11.41
CA ASP A 202 -6.91 -0.96 9.99
C ASP A 202 -8.01 -1.69 9.22
N ASP A 203 -9.21 -1.11 9.18
CA ASP A 203 -10.38 -1.71 8.53
C ASP A 203 -10.84 -1.00 7.26
N HIS A 204 -10.22 0.16 6.95
CA HIS A 204 -10.55 1.02 5.82
C HIS A 204 -12.06 1.21 5.65
N GLY A 205 -12.77 1.27 6.79
CA GLY A 205 -14.23 1.20 6.85
C GLY A 205 -14.92 2.54 7.10
N SER A 206 -14.17 3.64 7.04
CA SER A 206 -14.67 4.97 7.39
C SER A 206 -14.00 6.07 6.58
N PRO A 207 -14.60 7.28 6.54
CA PRO A 207 -14.00 8.41 5.82
C PRO A 207 -12.59 8.74 6.32
N VAL A 208 -11.75 9.20 5.41
CA VAL A 208 -10.37 9.58 5.71
C VAL A 208 -10.35 10.66 6.77
N GLY A 209 -9.70 10.36 7.90
CA GLY A 209 -9.65 11.24 9.06
C GLY A 209 -8.87 12.53 8.82
N ALA A 210 -9.18 13.58 9.59
CA ALA A 210 -8.50 14.88 9.47
C ALA A 210 -6.97 14.79 9.70
N ALA A 211 -6.53 13.90 10.60
CA ALA A 211 -5.12 13.64 10.84
C ALA A 211 -4.43 13.07 9.58
N CYS A 212 -5.07 12.10 8.91
CA CYS A 212 -4.55 11.49 7.67
C CYS A 212 -4.41 12.53 6.56
N TRP A 213 -5.43 13.38 6.36
CA TRP A 213 -5.34 14.49 5.41
C TRP A 213 -4.24 15.51 5.74
N THR A 214 -4.02 15.78 7.02
CA THR A 214 -2.97 16.72 7.47
C THR A 214 -1.57 16.15 7.20
N LEU A 215 -1.38 14.85 7.45
CA LEU A 215 -0.15 14.14 7.16
C LEU A 215 0.10 14.02 5.65
N LEU A 216 -0.95 13.77 4.85
CA LEU A 216 -0.85 13.77 3.40
C LEU A 216 -0.37 15.13 2.87
N ASP A 217 -1.02 16.22 3.31
CA ASP A 217 -0.63 17.58 2.93
C ASP A 217 0.83 17.84 3.29
N ARG A 218 1.24 17.51 4.52
CA ARG A 218 2.64 17.62 4.98
C ARG A 218 3.61 16.84 4.09
N PHE A 219 3.30 15.59 3.76
CA PHE A 219 4.18 14.75 2.94
C PHE A 219 4.29 15.29 1.52
N LEU A 220 3.17 15.68 0.89
CA LEU A 220 3.15 16.22 -0.47
C LEU A 220 3.93 17.54 -0.59
N HIS A 221 4.00 18.37 0.46
CA HIS A 221 4.87 19.56 0.47
C HIS A 221 6.37 19.21 0.31
N ARG A 222 6.77 18.01 0.74
CA ARG A 222 8.15 17.50 0.62
C ARG A 222 8.37 16.65 -0.63
N ALA A 223 7.35 15.89 -1.04
CA ALA A 223 7.41 14.97 -2.17
C ALA A 223 7.15 15.66 -3.52
N GLY A 224 6.37 16.72 -3.51
CA GLY A 224 5.70 17.24 -4.71
C GLY A 224 4.52 16.35 -5.14
N PRO A 225 3.95 16.61 -6.33
CA PRO A 225 2.82 15.84 -6.84
C PRO A 225 3.12 14.34 -6.94
N THR A 226 2.43 13.53 -6.13
CA THR A 226 2.56 12.06 -6.07
C THR A 226 1.15 11.46 -6.17
N PRO A 227 0.93 10.33 -6.90
CA PRO A 227 -0.37 9.68 -6.96
C PRO A 227 -0.88 9.29 -5.57
N VAL A 228 -2.15 9.61 -5.29
CA VAL A 228 -2.82 9.28 -4.03
C VAL A 228 -4.05 8.44 -4.32
N LEU A 229 -4.17 7.29 -3.67
CA LEU A 229 -5.39 6.49 -3.60
C LEU A 229 -6.14 6.80 -2.31
N VAL A 230 -7.45 6.95 -2.41
CA VAL A 230 -8.34 6.90 -1.25
C VAL A 230 -8.89 5.48 -1.15
N GLU A 231 -8.50 4.76 -0.11
CA GLU A 231 -8.83 3.34 0.07
C GLU A 231 -10.06 3.13 0.96
N TRP A 232 -10.86 2.14 0.58
CA TRP A 232 -12.07 1.70 1.29
C TRP A 232 -12.27 0.19 1.10
N ASP A 233 -12.15 -0.59 2.18
CA ASP A 233 -12.32 -2.05 2.15
C ASP A 233 -13.66 -2.51 2.69
N SER A 234 -14.13 -1.85 3.76
CA SER A 234 -15.35 -2.20 4.48
C SER A 234 -16.37 -1.06 4.41
N ASP A 235 -17.65 -1.37 4.58
CA ASP A 235 -18.73 -0.36 4.66
C ASP A 235 -18.69 0.70 3.54
N VAL A 236 -18.32 0.28 2.33
CA VAL A 236 -18.06 1.14 1.16
C VAL A 236 -19.27 2.06 0.90
N PRO A 237 -19.08 3.40 0.94
CA PRO A 237 -20.16 4.35 0.79
C PRO A 237 -20.58 4.49 -0.68
N ASP A 238 -21.63 5.28 -0.91
CA ASP A 238 -22.03 5.65 -2.27
C ASP A 238 -20.91 6.38 -3.02
N TYR A 239 -20.88 6.23 -4.34
CA TYR A 239 -19.84 6.78 -5.21
C TYR A 239 -19.58 8.28 -5.00
N ALA A 240 -20.61 9.08 -4.72
CA ALA A 240 -20.47 10.52 -4.49
C ALA A 240 -19.54 10.84 -3.29
N VAL A 241 -19.51 9.98 -2.27
CA VAL A 241 -18.62 10.12 -1.10
C VAL A 241 -17.19 9.79 -1.48
N LEU A 242 -16.97 8.62 -2.11
CA LEU A 242 -15.65 8.20 -2.60
C LEU A 242 -15.03 9.25 -3.53
N HIS A 243 -15.84 9.75 -4.47
CA HIS A 243 -15.43 10.76 -5.44
C HIS A 243 -15.05 12.08 -4.78
N ALA A 244 -15.78 12.51 -3.75
CA ALA A 244 -15.47 13.74 -3.02
C ALA A 244 -14.11 13.66 -2.29
N GLU A 245 -13.75 12.48 -1.75
CA GLU A 245 -12.43 12.29 -1.12
C GLU A 245 -11.31 12.22 -2.16
N ALA A 246 -11.53 11.58 -3.30
CA ALA A 246 -10.57 11.60 -4.41
C ALA A 246 -10.32 13.04 -4.92
N VAL A 247 -11.37 13.84 -5.09
CA VAL A 247 -11.26 15.27 -5.46
C VAL A 247 -10.50 16.07 -4.39
N ARG A 248 -10.63 15.71 -3.12
CA ARG A 248 -9.86 16.34 -2.04
C ARG A 248 -8.37 16.00 -2.16
N ALA A 249 -8.02 14.75 -2.44
CA ALA A 249 -6.64 14.36 -2.71
C ALA A 249 -6.07 15.13 -3.93
N ASP A 250 -6.83 15.21 -5.03
CA ASP A 250 -6.45 15.98 -6.22
C ASP A 250 -6.18 17.46 -5.90
N THR A 251 -6.97 18.05 -5.01
CA THR A 251 -6.80 19.45 -4.57
C THR A 251 -5.48 19.64 -3.82
N LEU A 252 -5.09 18.70 -2.96
CA LEU A 252 -3.82 18.74 -2.23
C LEU A 252 -2.63 18.55 -3.17
N ILE A 253 -2.73 17.59 -4.10
CA ILE A 253 -1.70 17.34 -5.12
C ILE A 253 -1.50 18.60 -5.98
N ALA A 254 -2.58 19.25 -6.42
CA ALA A 254 -2.52 20.46 -7.24
C ALA A 254 -2.00 21.70 -6.50
N ALA A 255 -2.15 21.75 -5.17
CA ALA A 255 -1.62 22.83 -4.34
C ALA A 255 -0.09 22.72 -4.15
N CYS A 256 0.49 21.55 -4.40
CA CYS A 256 1.92 21.32 -4.25
C CYS A 256 2.70 21.83 -5.48
N SER A 257 3.80 22.54 -5.24
CA SER A 257 4.74 22.89 -6.31
C SER A 257 5.61 21.68 -6.64
N PRO A 258 6.03 21.48 -7.90
CA PRO A 258 7.07 20.50 -8.22
C PRO A 258 8.30 20.81 -7.38
N VAL A 259 8.80 19.81 -6.65
CA VAL A 259 10.07 19.96 -5.95
C VAL A 259 11.15 20.10 -7.02
N THR A 260 11.76 21.28 -7.10
CA THR A 260 12.94 21.50 -7.95
C THR A 260 14.03 20.57 -7.45
N ALA A 261 14.49 19.66 -8.30
CA ALA A 261 15.64 18.82 -8.03
C ALA A 261 16.91 19.71 -8.00
N ASP A 262 17.16 20.38 -6.88
CA ASP A 262 18.39 21.11 -6.63
C ASP A 262 19.34 20.29 -5.74
N ALA A 263 20.48 19.95 -6.37
CA ALA A 263 21.77 19.44 -5.86
C ALA A 263 21.87 17.98 -5.36
#